data_AF-A0A0K8RA93-F1
#
_entry.id   AF-A0A0K8RA93-F1
#
_cell.length_a   1.000
_cell.length_b   1.000
_cell.length_c   1.000
_cell.angle_alpha   90.00
_cell.angle_beta   90.00
_cell.angle_gamma   90.00
#
_symmetry.space_group_name_H-M   'P 1'
#
loop_
_entity.id
_entity.type
_entity.pdbx_description
1 polymer ?
#
loop_
_entity_poly.entity_id
_entity_poly.type
_entity_poly.pdbx_seq_one_letter_code
_entity_poly.pdbx_strand_id
1 'polypeptide(L)'
;MRLLVFLTLCSFEYCISISPNADSPLDPTKDAWTVMSQKKKFYLLYRSNENDTLMGETSKCVQTKYYEIDRAHKTLKNRILYRNDETGHMEEYAVLITFKKSNDTLPYYDIISVGSLDTTISVTRDYQLLFTDNKTCHTVRSVEDDQFQVWMTEDYHPKDIDQGCENAYQDAPLIFSCPAPREKYYIYNETICN
;
A
#
# COMPACT_ATOMS: atom_id res chain seq x y z
N MET A 1 -10.84 -17.70 59.43
CA MET A 1 -9.76 -17.48 58.45
C MET A 1 -10.22 -18.04 57.11
N ARG A 2 -10.72 -17.19 56.20
CA ARG A 2 -11.12 -17.59 54.83
C ARG A 2 -10.13 -16.92 53.87
N LEU A 3 -9.28 -17.72 53.23
CA LEU A 3 -8.39 -17.30 52.15
C LEU A 3 -9.24 -17.00 50.91
N LEU A 4 -9.21 -15.75 50.43
CA LEU A 4 -9.76 -15.37 49.13
C LEU A 4 -8.60 -15.41 48.13
N VAL A 5 -8.64 -16.41 47.24
CA VAL A 5 -7.77 -16.50 46.06
C VAL A 5 -8.38 -15.61 44.99
N PHE A 6 -7.72 -14.51 44.65
CA PHE A 6 -8.07 -13.71 43.48
C PHE A 6 -7.52 -14.40 42.23
N LEU A 7 -8.40 -15.03 41.45
CA LEU A 7 -8.13 -15.46 40.09
C LEU A 7 -8.14 -14.20 39.20
N THR A 8 -6.97 -13.70 38.83
CA THR A 8 -6.85 -12.69 37.77
C THR A 8 -7.09 -13.36 36.42
N LEU A 9 -8.32 -13.26 35.92
CA LEU A 9 -8.65 -13.50 34.53
C LEU A 9 -7.97 -12.40 33.70
N CYS A 10 -6.86 -12.75 33.03
CA CYS A 10 -6.33 -11.93 31.94
C CYS A 10 -7.36 -12.00 30.80
N SER A 11 -8.23 -11.00 30.71
CA SER A 11 -9.06 -10.78 29.54
C SER A 11 -8.14 -10.39 28.39
N PHE A 12 -7.79 -11.37 27.54
CA PHE A 12 -7.34 -11.08 26.18
C PHE A 12 -8.53 -10.45 25.46
N GLU A 13 -8.60 -9.12 25.46
CA GLU A 13 -9.49 -8.37 24.59
C GLU A 13 -9.02 -8.59 23.15
N TYR A 14 -9.57 -9.62 22.50
CA TYR A 14 -9.54 -9.72 21.04
C TYR A 14 -10.33 -8.52 20.51
N CYS A 15 -9.63 -7.51 20.00
CA CYS A 15 -10.23 -6.43 19.24
C CYS A 15 -10.69 -6.99 17.89
N ILE A 16 -11.88 -7.59 17.83
CA ILE A 16 -12.53 -7.88 16.54
C ILE A 16 -13.13 -6.56 16.06
N SER A 17 -12.40 -5.81 15.23
CA SER A 17 -12.97 -4.68 14.53
C SER A 17 -13.83 -5.21 13.36
N ILE A 18 -15.13 -5.40 13.61
CA ILE A 18 -16.09 -5.61 12.52
C ILE A 18 -16.45 -4.21 12.00
N SER A 19 -15.78 -3.76 10.94
CA SER A 19 -16.22 -2.58 10.20
C SER A 19 -17.27 -2.99 9.16
N PRO A 20 -18.51 -2.49 9.22
CA PRO A 20 -19.47 -2.69 8.15
C PRO A 20 -19.22 -1.64 7.07
N ASN A 21 -18.29 -1.92 6.14
CA ASN A 21 -18.27 -1.17 4.90
C ASN A 21 -19.39 -1.74 4.00
N ALA A 22 -20.56 -1.13 4.08
CA ALA A 22 -21.54 -1.19 3.02
C ALA A 22 -20.92 -0.49 1.79
N ASP A 23 -20.30 -1.28 0.91
CA ASP A 23 -19.77 -0.78 -0.35
C ASP A 23 -20.89 -0.15 -1.16
N SER A 24 -20.82 1.18 -1.32
CA SER A 24 -21.69 1.91 -2.24
C SER A 24 -21.35 1.47 -3.68
N PRO A 25 -22.36 1.18 -4.52
CA PRO A 25 -22.10 0.77 -5.89
C PRO A 25 -21.54 1.95 -6.69
N LEU A 26 -20.31 1.76 -7.19
CA LEU A 26 -19.49 2.72 -7.94
C LEU A 26 -18.89 3.85 -7.09
N ASP A 27 -18.04 3.48 -6.12
CA ASP A 27 -17.03 4.41 -5.65
C ASP A 27 -15.81 4.34 -6.61
N PRO A 28 -15.56 5.37 -7.46
CA PRO A 28 -14.44 5.38 -8.41
C PRO A 28 -13.06 5.34 -7.72
N THR A 29 -13.02 5.36 -6.39
CA THR A 29 -11.82 5.36 -5.54
C THR A 29 -11.17 3.98 -5.35
N LYS A 30 -11.68 2.91 -5.98
CA LYS A 30 -11.24 1.52 -5.70
C LYS A 30 -10.77 0.69 -6.90
N ASP A 31 -10.57 1.27 -8.09
CA ASP A 31 -10.02 0.51 -9.24
C ASP A 31 -8.50 0.71 -9.41
N ALA A 32 -7.73 -0.21 -8.84
CA ALA A 32 -6.27 -0.23 -8.91
C ALA A 32 -5.72 -0.32 -10.33
N TRP A 33 -6.43 -0.99 -11.25
CA TRP A 33 -6.02 -1.02 -12.66
C TRP A 33 -6.07 0.37 -13.28
N THR A 34 -7.12 1.14 -12.98
CA THR A 34 -7.27 2.51 -13.48
C THR A 34 -6.16 3.41 -12.97
N VAL A 35 -5.79 3.31 -11.68
CA VAL A 35 -4.67 4.08 -11.09
C VAL A 35 -3.34 3.72 -11.74
N MET A 36 -2.96 2.44 -11.69
CA MET A 36 -1.60 2.02 -12.03
C MET A 36 -1.35 1.96 -13.54
N SER A 37 -2.41 1.94 -14.37
CA SER A 37 -2.27 2.02 -15.83
C SER A 37 -2.11 3.44 -16.37
N GLN A 38 -2.22 4.46 -15.51
CA GLN A 38 -1.81 5.82 -15.85
C GLN A 38 -0.31 5.82 -16.17
N LYS A 39 0.09 6.41 -17.31
CA LYS A 39 1.50 6.50 -17.73
C LYS A 39 2.28 7.53 -16.90
N LYS A 40 2.12 7.45 -15.57
CA LYS A 40 2.66 8.32 -14.56
C LYS A 40 3.61 7.56 -13.66
N LYS A 41 4.59 8.27 -13.12
CA LYS A 41 5.42 7.81 -12.01
C LYS A 41 4.68 8.07 -10.70
N PHE A 42 4.85 7.19 -9.73
CA PHE A 42 4.34 7.37 -8.38
C PHE A 42 5.50 7.37 -7.38
N TYR A 43 5.44 8.25 -6.38
CA TYR A 43 6.42 8.39 -5.31
C TYR A 43 5.80 7.93 -4.00
N LEU A 44 6.47 7.04 -3.27
CA LEU A 44 6.02 6.64 -1.93
C LEU A 44 6.29 7.80 -0.96
N LEU A 45 5.24 8.44 -0.46
CA LEU A 45 5.38 9.54 0.48
C LEU A 45 5.77 9.04 1.87
N TYR A 46 4.96 8.13 2.41
CA TYR A 46 5.18 7.53 3.72
C TYR A 46 4.53 6.16 3.82
N ARG A 47 5.02 5.38 4.79
CA ARG A 47 4.50 4.07 5.14
C ARG A 47 4.45 3.85 6.65
N SER A 48 3.71 2.83 7.08
CA SER A 48 3.47 2.55 8.50
C SER A 48 4.57 1.80 9.22
N ASN A 49 5.45 1.13 8.47
CA ASN A 49 6.61 0.41 9.00
C ASN A 49 7.83 0.89 8.24
N GLU A 50 8.92 1.18 8.97
CA GLU A 50 10.12 1.74 8.33
C GLU A 50 10.75 0.78 7.33
N ASN A 51 10.69 -0.53 7.55
CA ASN A 51 11.26 -1.52 6.65
C ASN A 51 10.17 -2.13 5.74
N ASP A 52 10.44 -2.20 4.44
CA ASP A 52 9.69 -2.98 3.46
C ASP A 52 10.68 -3.62 2.48
N THR A 53 10.92 -4.93 2.62
CA THR A 53 11.91 -5.65 1.80
C THR A 53 11.57 -5.69 0.32
N LEU A 54 10.31 -5.50 -0.05
CA LEU A 54 9.94 -5.26 -1.43
C LEU A 54 10.26 -3.80 -1.76
N MET A 55 9.74 -2.84 -1.01
CA MET A 55 9.89 -1.42 -1.32
C MET A 55 11.18 -0.79 -0.77
N GLY A 56 12.34 -1.33 -1.17
CA GLY A 56 13.65 -0.72 -0.93
C GLY A 56 14.09 -0.73 0.55
N GLU A 57 13.68 -1.72 1.33
CA GLU A 57 14.00 -1.86 2.75
C GLU A 57 13.71 -0.60 3.55
N THR A 58 14.71 0.13 4.05
CA THR A 58 14.56 1.41 4.76
C THR A 58 14.93 2.62 3.89
N SER A 59 15.31 2.40 2.63
CA SER A 59 15.79 3.43 1.71
C SER A 59 14.75 4.50 1.41
N LYS A 60 15.23 5.68 1.05
CA LYS A 60 14.41 6.82 0.63
C LYS A 60 14.11 6.78 -0.87
N CYS A 61 13.23 7.68 -1.30
CA CYS A 61 12.93 7.94 -2.70
C CYS A 61 12.39 6.75 -3.48
N VAL A 62 11.63 5.89 -2.80
CA VAL A 62 10.92 4.79 -3.46
C VAL A 62 9.96 5.38 -4.48
N GLN A 63 10.10 4.95 -5.74
CA GLN A 63 9.25 5.37 -6.85
C GLN A 63 8.96 4.20 -7.78
N THR A 64 7.83 4.25 -8.47
CA THR A 64 7.40 3.19 -9.38
C THR A 64 6.83 3.76 -10.68
N LYS A 65 7.11 3.08 -11.80
CA LYS A 65 6.51 3.35 -13.10
C LYS A 65 6.51 2.09 -13.96
N TYR A 66 5.39 1.80 -14.63
CA TYR A 66 5.37 0.72 -15.59
C TYR A 66 6.11 1.08 -16.87
N TYR A 67 6.70 0.09 -17.52
CA TYR A 67 7.33 0.23 -18.83
C TYR A 67 6.69 -0.66 -19.90
N GLU A 68 5.91 -1.67 -19.51
CA GLU A 68 5.13 -2.53 -20.40
C GLU A 68 3.75 -2.80 -19.79
N ILE A 69 2.71 -2.86 -20.63
CA ILE A 69 1.33 -3.05 -20.21
C ILE A 69 0.65 -4.11 -21.08
N ASP A 70 0.06 -5.11 -20.44
CA ASP A 70 -0.84 -6.06 -21.07
C ASP A 70 -2.27 -5.79 -20.59
N ARG A 71 -3.07 -5.19 -21.46
CA ARG A 71 -4.46 -4.82 -21.14
C ARG A 71 -5.42 -6.00 -21.12
N ALA A 72 -5.10 -7.08 -21.85
CA ALA A 72 -5.94 -8.26 -21.95
C ALA A 72 -5.84 -9.08 -20.66
N HIS A 73 -4.62 -9.24 -20.15
CA HIS A 73 -4.36 -9.99 -18.92
C HIS A 73 -4.35 -9.13 -17.66
N LYS A 74 -4.50 -7.80 -17.79
CA LYS A 74 -4.42 -6.85 -16.67
C LYS A 74 -3.12 -7.03 -15.89
N THR A 75 -2.01 -6.90 -16.60
CA THR A 75 -0.67 -6.95 -16.00
C THR A 75 0.19 -5.79 -16.46
N LEU A 76 1.16 -5.42 -15.62
CA LEU A 76 2.17 -4.40 -15.91
C LEU A 76 3.55 -4.98 -15.59
N LYS A 77 4.52 -4.80 -16.48
CA LYS A 77 5.92 -4.89 -16.07
C LYS A 77 6.36 -3.53 -15.58
N ASN A 78 6.87 -3.51 -14.36
CA ASN A 78 7.11 -2.29 -13.62
C ASN A 78 8.54 -2.24 -13.08
N ARG A 79 9.09 -1.05 -12.94
CA ARG A 79 10.34 -0.79 -12.22
C ARG A 79 10.03 -0.12 -10.91
N ILE A 80 10.53 -0.71 -9.83
CA ILE A 80 10.60 -0.06 -8.53
C ILE A 80 12.03 0.44 -8.37
N LEU A 81 12.16 1.72 -8.06
CA LEU A 81 13.43 2.38 -7.83
C LEU A 81 13.47 2.91 -6.41
N TYR A 82 14.65 2.92 -5.80
CA TYR A 82 14.91 3.53 -4.50
C TYR A 82 16.33 4.10 -4.47
N ARG A 83 16.59 5.04 -3.57
CA ARG A 83 17.91 5.65 -3.42
C ARG A 83 18.76 4.80 -2.49
N ASN A 84 19.89 4.29 -2.98
CA ASN A 84 20.88 3.63 -2.14
C ASN A 84 21.52 4.68 -1.22
N ASP A 85 21.48 4.44 0.09
CA ASP A 85 21.92 5.41 1.10
C ASP A 85 23.45 5.57 1.16
N GLU A 86 24.21 4.55 0.75
CA GLU A 86 25.68 4.58 0.75
C GLU A 86 26.25 5.35 -0.46
N THR A 87 25.67 5.11 -1.64
CA THR A 87 26.16 5.68 -2.91
C THR A 87 25.41 6.93 -3.33
N GLY A 88 24.18 7.12 -2.84
CA GLY A 88 23.27 8.18 -3.27
C GLY A 88 22.69 7.98 -4.68
N HIS A 89 22.99 6.86 -5.34
CA HIS A 89 22.45 6.53 -6.66
C HIS A 89 21.09 5.83 -6.55
N MET A 90 20.30 5.91 -7.62
CA MET A 90 19.05 5.15 -7.73
C MET A 90 19.38 3.71 -8.12
N GLU A 91 18.94 2.76 -7.30
CA GLU A 91 18.87 1.36 -7.66
C GLU A 91 17.48 1.04 -8.22
N GLU A 92 17.40 0.01 -9.05
CA GLU A 92 16.14 -0.43 -9.63
C GLU A 92 16.07 -1.95 -9.71
N TYR A 93 14.87 -2.49 -9.57
CA TYR A 93 14.57 -3.86 -9.95
C TYR A 93 13.19 -3.92 -10.61
N ALA A 94 12.98 -4.96 -11.41
CA ALA A 94 11.78 -5.11 -12.21
C ALA A 94 10.84 -6.16 -11.62
N VAL A 95 9.54 -5.86 -11.64
CA VAL A 95 8.47 -6.69 -11.10
C VAL A 95 7.34 -6.87 -12.10
N LEU A 96 6.59 -7.95 -11.92
CA LEU A 96 5.29 -8.14 -12.54
C LEU A 96 4.21 -7.68 -11.57
N ILE A 97 3.37 -6.74 -12.01
CA ILE A 97 2.16 -6.37 -11.28
C ILE A 97 0.96 -7.04 -11.96
N THR A 98 0.17 -7.78 -11.19
CA THR A 98 -1.08 -8.39 -11.63
C THR A 98 -2.23 -7.81 -10.83
N PHE A 99 -3.33 -7.45 -11.50
CA PHE A 99 -4.50 -6.89 -10.85
C PHE A 99 -5.53 -7.99 -10.60
N LYS A 100 -5.98 -8.11 -9.35
CA LYS A 100 -6.96 -9.10 -8.93
C LYS A 100 -8.16 -8.40 -8.30
N LYS A 101 -9.25 -9.14 -8.16
CA LYS A 101 -10.40 -8.75 -7.35
C LYS A 101 -10.31 -9.51 -6.04
N SER A 102 -10.52 -8.85 -4.92
CA SER A 102 -10.67 -9.52 -3.63
C SER A 102 -11.94 -10.36 -3.58
N ASN A 103 -12.93 -10.02 -4.42
CA ASN A 103 -14.19 -10.73 -4.57
C ASN A 103 -14.63 -10.68 -6.05
N ASP A 104 -14.95 -11.84 -6.62
CA ASP A 104 -15.33 -11.98 -8.04
C ASP A 104 -16.57 -11.17 -8.45
N THR A 105 -17.41 -10.81 -7.48
CA THR A 105 -18.60 -9.96 -7.69
C THR A 105 -18.27 -8.48 -7.87
N LEU A 106 -17.06 -8.03 -7.50
CA LEU A 106 -16.67 -6.63 -7.66
C LEU A 106 -16.56 -6.25 -9.14
N PRO A 107 -17.04 -5.07 -9.56
CA PRO A 107 -16.92 -4.62 -10.94
C PRO A 107 -15.53 -4.06 -11.27
N TYR A 108 -14.64 -3.90 -10.28
CA TYR A 108 -13.31 -3.31 -10.39
C TYR A 108 -12.23 -4.23 -9.81
N TYR A 109 -10.96 -3.91 -10.06
CA TYR A 109 -9.81 -4.59 -9.46
C TYR A 109 -9.31 -3.80 -8.27
N ASP A 110 -9.36 -4.35 -7.07
CA ASP A 110 -8.96 -3.68 -5.83
C ASP A 110 -7.65 -4.23 -5.23
N ILE A 111 -7.09 -5.30 -5.81
CA ILE A 111 -5.84 -5.91 -5.36
C ILE A 111 -4.72 -5.70 -6.40
N ILE A 112 -3.59 -5.19 -5.93
CA ILE A 112 -2.32 -5.04 -6.65
C ILE A 112 -1.39 -6.15 -6.17
N SER A 113 -1.19 -7.17 -6.99
CA SER A 113 -0.27 -8.28 -6.68
C SER A 113 1.08 -8.01 -7.32
N VAL A 114 2.12 -7.85 -6.50
CA VAL A 114 3.48 -7.57 -6.95
C VAL A 114 4.31 -8.85 -6.82
N GLY A 115 4.86 -9.33 -7.93
CA GLY A 115 5.66 -10.54 -7.99
C GLY A 115 6.92 -10.39 -8.84
N SER A 116 7.73 -11.44 -8.84
CA SER A 116 8.89 -11.55 -9.73
C SER A 116 8.48 -11.54 -11.20
N LEU A 117 9.35 -11.06 -12.08
CA LEU A 117 9.24 -11.31 -13.53
C LEU A 117 9.54 -12.76 -13.90
N ASP A 118 10.30 -13.46 -13.05
CA ASP A 118 10.54 -14.89 -13.20
C ASP A 118 9.28 -15.65 -12.78
N THR A 119 8.56 -16.16 -13.77
CA THR A 119 7.30 -16.89 -13.57
C THR A 119 7.47 -18.22 -12.84
N THR A 120 8.70 -18.68 -12.61
CA THR A 120 8.96 -19.87 -11.77
C THR A 120 8.91 -19.53 -10.27
N ILE A 121 9.03 -18.26 -9.91
CA ILE A 121 8.92 -17.76 -8.55
C ILE A 121 7.48 -17.33 -8.30
N SER A 122 6.75 -18.10 -7.49
CA SER A 122 5.32 -17.86 -7.20
C SER A 122 5.07 -16.92 -6.01
N VAL A 123 6.11 -16.34 -5.42
CA VAL A 123 5.96 -15.45 -4.27
C VAL A 123 5.49 -14.08 -4.78
N THR A 124 4.32 -13.67 -4.31
CA THR A 124 3.78 -12.34 -4.53
C THR A 124 3.50 -11.66 -3.19
N ARG A 125 3.45 -10.33 -3.21
CA ARG A 125 2.88 -9.52 -2.13
C ARG A 125 1.67 -8.78 -2.67
N ASP A 126 0.54 -8.94 -1.98
CA ASP A 126 -0.74 -8.38 -2.41
C ASP A 126 -1.07 -7.13 -1.59
N TYR A 127 -1.35 -6.04 -2.29
CA TYR A 127 -1.77 -4.78 -1.69
C TYR A 127 -3.21 -4.47 -2.08
N GLN A 128 -4.07 -4.20 -1.10
CA GLN A 128 -5.41 -3.70 -1.33
C GLN A 128 -5.40 -2.18 -1.51
N LEU A 129 -6.04 -1.69 -2.56
CA LEU A 129 -6.32 -0.27 -2.74
C LEU A 129 -7.43 0.16 -1.78
N LEU A 130 -7.11 1.10 -0.89
CA LEU A 130 -8.05 1.64 0.09
C LEU A 130 -8.75 2.89 -0.42
N PHE A 131 -8.01 3.75 -1.13
CA PHE A 131 -8.52 5.00 -1.66
C PHE A 131 -7.63 5.52 -2.80
N THR A 132 -8.23 6.23 -3.75
CA THR A 132 -7.54 7.10 -4.70
C THR A 132 -8.49 8.20 -5.15
N ASP A 133 -7.93 9.36 -5.48
CA ASP A 133 -8.64 10.40 -6.23
C ASP A 133 -8.45 10.27 -7.75
N ASN A 134 -7.78 9.20 -8.20
CA ASN A 134 -7.32 8.96 -9.58
C ASN A 134 -6.45 10.06 -10.18
N LYS A 135 -5.90 10.97 -9.35
CA LYS A 135 -5.21 12.16 -9.85
C LYS A 135 -3.94 12.44 -9.07
N THR A 136 -4.04 12.75 -7.79
CA THR A 136 -2.94 13.22 -6.96
C THR A 136 -2.30 12.12 -6.12
N CYS A 137 -3.08 11.13 -5.66
CA CYS A 137 -2.58 10.11 -4.75
C CYS A 137 -3.39 8.80 -4.73
N HIS A 138 -2.82 7.80 -4.09
CA HIS A 138 -3.51 6.58 -3.70
C HIS A 138 -2.95 6.01 -2.41
N THR A 139 -3.79 5.31 -1.67
CA THR A 139 -3.45 4.65 -0.41
C THR A 139 -3.69 3.16 -0.53
N VAL A 140 -2.69 2.38 -0.16
CA VAL A 140 -2.75 0.91 -0.20
C VAL A 140 -2.39 0.31 1.14
N ARG A 141 -2.81 -0.94 1.34
CA ARG A 141 -2.47 -1.77 2.49
C ARG A 141 -2.04 -3.14 2.05
N SER A 142 -0.89 -3.59 2.54
CA SER A 142 -0.42 -4.97 2.43
C SER A 142 -1.41 -5.93 3.11
N VAL A 143 -1.86 -6.94 2.37
CA VAL A 143 -2.85 -7.92 2.84
C VAL A 143 -2.22 -8.88 3.85
N GLU A 144 -0.90 -9.06 3.80
CA GLU A 144 -0.18 -10.05 4.60
C GLU A 144 0.17 -9.55 6.01
N ASP A 145 0.48 -8.26 6.17
CA ASP A 145 1.07 -7.72 7.39
C ASP A 145 0.52 -6.36 7.84
N ASP A 146 -0.57 -5.88 7.22
CA ASP A 146 -1.17 -4.58 7.52
C ASP A 146 -0.16 -3.42 7.44
N GLN A 147 0.82 -3.48 6.52
CA GLN A 147 1.65 -2.33 6.19
C GLN A 147 0.89 -1.38 5.26
N PHE A 148 0.75 -0.12 5.65
CA PHE A 148 0.03 0.90 4.89
C PHE A 148 1.00 1.83 4.19
N GLN A 149 0.61 2.31 3.02
CA GLN A 149 1.45 3.17 2.18
C GLN A 149 0.60 4.24 1.50
N VAL A 150 1.11 5.47 1.47
CA VAL A 150 0.52 6.57 0.69
C VAL A 150 1.48 6.97 -0.42
N TRP A 151 0.97 6.94 -1.64
CA TRP A 151 1.70 7.22 -2.85
C TRP A 151 1.16 8.49 -3.51
N MET A 152 2.08 9.31 -4.02
CA MET A 152 1.79 10.54 -4.74
C MET A 152 2.09 10.37 -6.22
N THR A 153 1.22 10.87 -7.09
CA THR A 153 1.45 10.93 -8.53
C THR A 153 2.52 11.98 -8.86
N GLU A 154 3.37 11.73 -9.85
CA GLU A 154 4.29 12.75 -10.37
C GLU A 154 3.54 14.03 -10.78
N ASP A 155 4.24 15.16 -10.71
CA ASP A 155 3.75 16.53 -10.94
C ASP A 155 2.99 17.19 -9.77
N TYR A 156 2.78 16.49 -8.65
CA TYR A 156 2.14 17.07 -7.45
C TYR A 156 3.14 17.32 -6.32
N HIS A 157 2.81 18.29 -5.47
CA HIS A 157 3.50 18.53 -4.21
C HIS A 157 2.87 17.69 -3.09
N PRO A 158 3.65 17.16 -2.13
CA PRO A 158 3.09 16.38 -1.00
C PRO A 158 2.03 17.10 -0.15
N LYS A 159 1.92 18.42 -0.28
CA LYS A 159 0.94 19.25 0.45
C LYS A 159 -0.38 19.45 -0.32
N ASP A 160 -0.39 19.09 -1.60
CA ASP A 160 -1.49 19.33 -2.53
C ASP A 160 -2.21 18.04 -2.92
N ILE A 161 -1.85 16.90 -2.30
CA ILE A 161 -2.54 15.63 -2.52
C ILE A 161 -3.89 15.59 -1.79
N ASP A 162 -4.81 14.79 -2.30
CA ASP A 162 -6.16 14.67 -1.74
C ASP A 162 -6.14 14.12 -0.30
N GLN A 163 -6.85 14.80 0.60
CA GLN A 163 -6.94 14.45 2.02
C GLN A 163 -7.52 13.04 2.24
N GLY A 164 -8.30 12.52 1.30
CA GLY A 164 -8.84 11.16 1.35
C GLY A 164 -7.75 10.08 1.41
N CYS A 165 -6.56 10.33 0.86
CA CYS A 165 -5.44 9.39 0.98
C CYS A 165 -4.94 9.28 2.43
N GLU A 166 -4.85 10.41 3.13
CA GLU A 166 -4.49 10.42 4.55
C GLU A 166 -5.61 9.82 5.42
N ASN A 167 -6.87 10.15 5.14
CA ASN A 167 -8.00 9.58 5.88
C ASN A 167 -8.04 8.06 5.74
N ALA A 168 -7.87 7.54 4.52
CA ALA A 168 -7.78 6.10 4.27
C ALA A 168 -6.58 5.44 4.97
N TYR A 169 -5.48 6.17 5.17
CA TYR A 169 -4.30 5.65 5.87
C TYR A 169 -4.52 5.53 7.38
N GLN A 170 -5.21 6.50 7.99
CA GLN A 170 -5.45 6.53 9.43
C GLN A 170 -6.69 5.72 9.85
N ASP A 171 -7.78 5.83 9.08
CA ASP A 171 -9.10 5.35 9.50
C ASP A 171 -9.34 3.89 9.09
N ALA A 172 -8.55 3.36 8.16
CA ALA A 172 -8.71 1.98 7.73
C ALA A 172 -8.38 1.00 8.88
N PRO A 173 -9.27 0.01 9.10
CA PRO A 173 -9.16 -0.88 10.25
C PRO A 173 -7.91 -1.75 10.15
N LEU A 174 -7.28 -1.96 11.31
CA LEU A 174 -6.28 -2.99 11.51
C LEU A 174 -6.95 -4.35 11.61
N ILE A 175 -6.44 -5.31 10.85
CA ILE A 175 -6.89 -6.71 10.87
C ILE A 175 -6.05 -7.50 11.88
N PHE A 176 -4.75 -7.22 11.96
CA PHE A 176 -3.78 -7.99 12.75
C PHE A 176 -3.33 -7.30 14.05
N SER A 177 -3.75 -6.07 14.32
CA SER A 177 -3.32 -5.33 15.53
C SER A 177 -4.39 -4.38 16.09
N CYS A 178 -4.15 -3.87 17.30
CA CYS A 178 -5.08 -2.96 17.97
C CYS A 178 -5.02 -1.56 17.34
N PRO A 179 -6.15 -0.82 17.27
CA PRO A 179 -6.17 0.55 16.78
C PRO A 179 -5.21 1.45 17.57
N ALA A 180 -4.18 1.94 16.90
CA ALA A 180 -3.30 3.00 17.38
C ALA A 180 -3.10 4.01 16.24
N PRO A 181 -2.86 5.30 16.54
CA PRO A 181 -2.45 6.26 15.53
C PRO A 181 -1.26 5.70 14.77
N ARG A 182 -1.40 5.60 13.45
CA ARG A 182 -0.41 4.94 12.63
C ARG A 182 0.78 5.88 12.44
N GLU A 183 1.96 5.44 12.87
CA GLU A 183 3.21 6.16 12.67
C GLU A 183 3.46 6.39 11.16
N LYS A 184 4.13 7.49 10.81
CA LYS A 184 4.50 7.81 9.43
C LYS A 184 6.01 7.84 9.28
N TYR A 185 6.52 6.85 8.56
CA TYR A 185 7.90 6.87 8.10
C TYR A 185 7.94 7.53 6.72
N TYR A 186 8.35 8.80 6.67
CA TYR A 186 8.46 9.53 5.42
C TYR A 186 9.60 8.97 4.56
N ILE A 187 9.25 8.54 3.35
CA ILE A 187 10.15 7.93 2.36
C ILE A 187 10.52 8.93 1.28
N TYR A 188 9.57 9.79 0.88
CA TYR A 188 9.83 10.89 -0.04
C TYR A 188 10.48 12.07 0.69
N ASN A 189 11.49 12.65 0.06
CA ASN A 189 12.15 13.86 0.50
C ASN A 189 12.42 14.75 -0.72
N GLU A 190 11.79 15.91 -0.73
CA GLU A 190 11.80 16.89 -1.83
C GLU A 190 13.22 17.32 -2.26
N THR A 191 14.21 17.23 -1.38
CA THR A 191 15.58 17.67 -1.67
C THR A 191 16.44 16.60 -2.35
N ILE A 192 16.10 15.32 -2.16
CA ILE A 192 16.94 14.18 -2.61
C ILE A 192 16.24 13.23 -3.59
N CYS A 193 14.92 13.29 -3.74
CA CYS A 193 14.14 12.34 -4.54
C CYS A 193 13.80 12.82 -5.96
N ASN A 194 14.75 13.51 -6.61
CA ASN A 194 14.60 14.06 -7.96
C ASN A 194 14.70 12.98 -9.05
#